data_AF-A0A2S9FVM7-F1
#
_entry.id   AF-A0A2S9FVM7-F1
#
_cell.length_a   1.000
_cell.length_b   1.000
_cell.length_c   1.000
_cell.angle_alpha   90.00
_cell.angle_beta   90.00
_cell.angle_gamma   90.00
#
_symmetry.space_group_name_H-M   'P 1'
#
loop_
_entity.id
_entity.type
_entity.pdbx_description
1 polymer ?
#
loop_
_entity_poly.entity_id
_entity_poly.type
_entity_poly.pdbx_seq_one_letter_code
_entity_poly.pdbx_strand_id
1 'polypeptide(L)'
;ERLLLSYAAELARRRQARGLKLNHPEAVAVITDHILEGARDGATVAELMVSGREVLGRDDVMEGIPEMLPDVQVEATFPDGTKLVT
;
A
#
# COMPACT_ATOMS: atom_id res chain seq x y z
N GLU A 1 -0.33 -9.19 -13.37
CA GLU A 1 -1.16 -8.68 -12.26
C GLU A 1 -0.46 -7.56 -11.47
N ARG A 2 0.69 -7.81 -10.85
CA ARG A 2 1.43 -6.80 -10.04
C ARG A 2 1.75 -5.48 -10.78
N LEU A 3 1.99 -5.51 -12.09
CA LEU A 3 2.19 -4.29 -12.90
C LEU A 3 0.95 -3.38 -12.96
N LEU A 4 -0.26 -3.95 -13.02
CA LEU A 4 -1.50 -3.17 -13.02
C LEU A 4 -1.74 -2.54 -11.65
N LEU A 5 -1.35 -3.24 -10.58
CA LEU A 5 -1.41 -2.70 -9.23
C LEU A 5 -0.46 -1.52 -9.04
N SER A 6 0.78 -1.62 -9.53
CA SER A 6 1.73 -0.49 -9.49
C SER A 6 1.18 0.72 -10.27
N TYR A 7 0.59 0.50 -11.46
CA TYR A 7 -0.08 1.57 -12.20
C TYR A 7 -1.27 2.18 -11.44
N ALA A 8 -2.06 1.36 -10.73
CA ALA A 8 -3.16 1.83 -9.90
C ALA A 8 -2.66 2.70 -8.74
N ALA A 9 -1.56 2.33 -8.09
CA ALA A 9 -0.92 3.11 -7.04
C ALA A 9 -0.39 4.45 -7.56
N GLU A 10 0.24 4.45 -8.74
CA GLU A 10 0.68 5.68 -9.40
C GLU A 10 -0.50 6.59 -9.76
N LEU A 11 -1.59 6.04 -10.29
CA LEU A 11 -2.82 6.78 -10.56
C LEU A 11 -3.41 7.39 -9.28
N ALA A 12 -3.43 6.63 -8.18
CA ALA A 12 -3.90 7.09 -6.87
C ALA A 12 -3.04 8.26 -6.35
N ARG A 13 -1.70 8.12 -6.34
CA ARG A 13 -0.78 9.20 -5.95
C ARG A 13 -0.96 10.46 -6.80
N ARG A 14 -1.17 10.33 -8.12
CA ARG A 14 -1.48 11.47 -9.00
C ARG A 14 -2.81 12.15 -8.65
N ARG A 15 -3.81 11.42 -8.15
CA ARG A 15 -5.08 12.00 -7.66
C ARG A 15 -4.87 12.74 -6.34
N GLN A 16 -4.16 12.11 -5.39
CA GLN A 16 -3.80 12.71 -4.11
C GLN A 16 -3.00 14.01 -4.28
N ALA A 17 -2.03 14.02 -5.21
CA ALA A 17 -1.23 15.21 -5.54
C ALA A 17 -2.06 16.39 -6.08
N ARG A 18 -3.30 16.16 -6.54
CA ARG A 18 -4.25 17.21 -6.94
C ARG A 18 -5.27 17.55 -5.84
N GLY A 19 -5.06 17.05 -4.62
CA GLY A 19 -5.90 17.33 -3.45
C GLY A 19 -7.12 16.42 -3.30
N LEU A 20 -7.19 15.29 -4.02
CA LEU A 20 -8.28 14.33 -3.85
C LEU A 20 -7.97 13.36 -2.71
N LYS A 21 -8.96 13.15 -1.84
CA LYS A 21 -8.94 12.05 -0.86
C LYS A 21 -9.12 10.72 -1.57
N LEU A 22 -8.32 9.71 -1.21
CA LEU A 22 -8.33 8.39 -1.84
C LEU A 22 -9.58 7.60 -1.43
N ASN A 23 -10.13 6.84 -2.38
CA ASN A 23 -11.15 5.83 -2.09
C ASN A 23 -10.52 4.48 -1.70
N HIS A 24 -11.35 3.47 -1.45
CA HIS A 24 -10.91 2.15 -0.99
C HIS A 24 -9.85 1.48 -1.91
N PRO A 25 -10.11 1.22 -3.21
CA PRO A 25 -9.12 0.55 -4.06
C PRO A 25 -7.85 1.38 -4.27
N GLU A 26 -7.93 2.71 -4.22
CA GLU A 26 -6.77 3.59 -4.28
C GLU A 26 -5.88 3.46 -3.05
N ALA A 27 -6.48 3.46 -1.86
CA ALA A 27 -5.75 3.28 -0.60
C ALA A 27 -5.05 1.90 -0.55
N VAL A 28 -5.76 0.83 -0.92
CA VAL A 28 -5.18 -0.52 -1.01
C VAL A 28 -4.02 -0.55 -1.99
N ALA A 29 -4.16 0.05 -3.17
CA ALA A 29 -3.10 0.06 -4.16
C ALA A 29 -1.83 0.77 -3.66
N VAL A 30 -1.99 1.93 -3.01
CA VAL A 30 -0.85 2.69 -2.47
C VAL A 30 -0.11 1.91 -1.37
N ILE A 31 -0.85 1.31 -0.42
CA ILE A 31 -0.24 0.50 0.65
C ILE A 31 0.45 -0.74 0.06
N THR A 32 -0.20 -1.41 -0.89
CA THR A 32 0.35 -2.63 -1.51
C THR A 32 1.63 -2.33 -2.27
N ASP A 33 1.65 -1.23 -3.02
CA ASP A 33 2.83 -0.78 -3.77
C ASP A 33 4.00 -0.44 -2.84
N HIS A 34 3.75 0.23 -1.70
CA HIS A 34 4.76 0.46 -0.66
C HIS A 34 5.39 -0.86 -0.16
N ILE A 35 4.57 -1.87 0.12
CA ILE A 35 5.06 -3.17 0.60
C ILE A 35 5.89 -3.88 -0.49
N LEU A 36 5.44 -3.86 -1.74
CA LEU A 36 6.14 -4.51 -2.84
C LEU A 36 7.51 -3.86 -3.11
N GLU A 37 7.58 -2.54 -3.12
CA GLU A 37 8.83 -1.82 -3.34
C GLU A 37 9.77 -1.96 -2.13
N GLY A 38 9.25 -1.90 -0.91
CA GLY A 38 10.05 -2.13 0.29
C GLY A 38 10.65 -3.54 0.36
N ALA A 39 9.88 -4.56 -0.04
CA ALA A 39 10.40 -5.93 -0.16
C ALA A 39 11.49 -6.02 -1.25
N ARG A 40 11.31 -5.30 -2.36
CA ARG A 40 12.29 -5.20 -3.44
C ARG A 40 13.59 -4.52 -3.00
N ASP A 41 13.49 -3.52 -2.12
CA ASP A 41 14.61 -2.79 -1.53
C ASP A 41 15.32 -3.56 -0.42
N GLY A 42 14.76 -4.70 0.00
CA GLY A 42 15.36 -5.60 1.00
C GLY A 42 14.97 -5.29 2.43
N ALA A 43 13.91 -4.49 2.65
CA ALA A 43 13.31 -4.36 3.97
C ALA A 43 12.79 -5.71 4.47
N THR A 44 12.75 -5.88 5.78
CA THR A 44 12.21 -7.09 6.42
C THR A 44 10.69 -7.06 6.46
N VAL A 45 10.07 -8.24 6.59
CA VAL A 45 8.61 -8.36 6.79
C VAL A 45 8.15 -7.50 7.98
N ALA A 46 8.89 -7.53 9.10
CA ALA A 46 8.54 -6.78 10.30
C ALA A 46 8.56 -5.26 10.07
N GLU A 47 9.55 -4.74 9.34
CA GLU A 47 9.61 -3.32 8.98
C GLU A 47 8.43 -2.91 8.08
N LEU A 48 8.01 -3.78 7.16
CA LEU A 48 6.88 -3.50 6.27
C LEU A 48 5.52 -3.62 6.95
N MET A 49 5.36 -4.50 7.94
CA MET A 49 4.16 -4.53 8.81
C MET A 49 4.01 -3.24 9.62
N VAL A 50 5.13 -2.59 10.00
CA VAL A 50 5.09 -1.32 10.72
C VAL A 50 4.87 -0.17 9.74
N SER A 51 5.78 0.00 8.77
CA SER A 51 5.76 1.13 7.83
C SER A 51 4.52 1.13 6.93
N GLY A 52 3.94 -0.03 6.61
CA GLY A 52 2.68 -0.13 5.85
C GLY A 52 1.50 0.59 6.51
N ARG A 53 1.51 0.71 7.85
CA ARG A 53 0.48 1.44 8.61
C ARG A 53 0.70 2.95 8.65
N GLU A 54 1.87 3.42 8.24
CA GLU A 54 2.28 4.83 8.26
C GLU A 54 2.13 5.49 6.88
N VAL A 55 1.80 4.71 5.84
CA VAL A 55 1.72 5.18 4.44
C VAL A 55 0.59 6.19 4.23
N LEU A 56 -0.57 5.98 4.87
CA LEU A 56 -1.76 6.82 4.73
C LEU A 56 -2.34 7.17 6.10
N GLY A 57 -2.60 8.46 6.31
CA GLY A 57 -3.38 8.96 7.42
C GLY A 57 -4.89 9.02 7.11
N ARG A 58 -5.69 9.28 8.14
CA ARG A 58 -7.14 9.47 7.98
C ARG A 58 -7.51 10.64 7.06
N ASP A 59 -6.64 11.64 6.96
CA ASP A 59 -6.86 12.81 6.13
C ASP A 59 -6.58 12.55 4.64
N ASP A 60 -5.86 11.48 4.31
CA ASP A 60 -5.52 11.10 2.94
C ASP A 60 -6.66 10.36 2.22
N VAL A 61 -7.63 9.85 2.97
CA VAL A 61 -8.70 8.97 2.47
C VAL A 61 -10.08 9.55 2.72
N MET A 62 -11.06 9.09 1.93
CA MET A 62 -12.47 9.45 2.10
C MET A 62 -13.01 8.95 3.46
N GLU A 63 -14.11 9.53 3.92
CA GLU A 63 -14.80 9.11 5.13
C GLU A 63 -15.20 7.63 5.07
N GLY A 64 -15.00 6.90 6.18
CA GLY A 64 -15.32 5.47 6.29
C GLY A 64 -14.28 4.51 5.71
N ILE A 65 -13.33 5.01 4.90
CA ILE A 65 -12.28 4.15 4.32
C ILE A 65 -11.35 3.52 5.38
N PRO A 66 -10.90 4.22 6.44
CA PRO A 66 -10.06 3.62 7.48
C PRO A 66 -10.74 2.42 8.15
N GLU A 67 -12.06 2.49 8.37
CA GLU A 67 -12.84 1.42 8.99
C GLU A 67 -13.08 0.23 8.05
N MET A 68 -12.99 0.45 6.73
CA MET A 68 -13.10 -0.61 5.72
C MET A 68 -11.79 -1.38 5.50
N LEU A 69 -10.66 -0.87 6.01
CA LEU A 69 -9.33 -1.45 5.83
C LEU A 69 -8.74 -1.95 7.17
N PRO A 70 -9.30 -3.02 7.77
CA PRO A 70 -8.78 -3.57 9.02
C PRO A 70 -7.41 -4.24 8.85
N ASP A 71 -7.15 -4.81 7.67
CA ASP A 71 -5.88 -5.42 7.28
C ASP A 71 -5.68 -5.32 5.76
N VAL A 72 -4.42 -5.34 5.33
CA VAL A 72 -4.03 -5.39 3.91
C VAL A 72 -2.98 -6.49 3.75
N GLN A 73 -3.37 -7.56 3.07
CA GLN A 73 -2.51 -8.73 2.88
C GLN A 73 -1.79 -8.68 1.53
N VAL A 74 -0.46 -8.74 1.57
CA VAL A 74 0.39 -8.62 0.38
C VAL A 74 1.46 -9.69 0.38
N GLU A 75 1.39 -10.59 -0.60
CA GLU A 75 2.52 -11.45 -0.94
C GLU A 75 3.57 -10.67 -1.74
N ALA A 76 4.78 -10.58 -1.20
CA ALA A 76 5.90 -9.90 -1.82
C ALA A 76 7.12 -10.81 -1.90
N THR A 77 7.97 -10.60 -2.91
CA THR A 77 9.20 -11.37 -3.11
C THR A 77 10.37 -10.65 -2.44
N PHE A 78 10.87 -11.22 -1.34
CA PHE A 78 12.03 -10.74 -0.60
C PHE A 78 13.32 -11.42 -1.12
N PRO A 79 14.51 -10.95 -0.73
CA PRO A 79 15.78 -11.60 -1.08
C PRO A 79 15.86 -13.08 -0.69
N ASP A 80 15.12 -13.49 0.34
CA ASP A 80 15.08 -14.86 0.86
C ASP A 80 13.79 -15.62 0.50
N GLY A 81 12.98 -15.11 -0.42
CA GLY A 81 11.80 -15.78 -0.97
C GLY A 81 10.49 -15.00 -0.81
N THR A 82 9.40 -15.57 -1.30
CA THR A 82 8.07 -14.96 -1.22
C THR A 82 7.51 -15.09 0.20
N LYS A 83 7.02 -14.00 0.76
CA LYS A 83 6.40 -13.95 2.09
C LYS A 83 5.13 -13.10 2.07
N LEU A 84 4.21 -13.42 2.98
CA LEU A 84 3.01 -12.64 3.24
C LEU A 84 3.32 -11.54 4.27
N VAL A 85 2.95 -10.30 3.95
CA VAL A 85 2.91 -9.15 4.87
C VAL A 85 1.44 -8.83 5.14
N THR A 86 1.10 -8.55 6.40
CA THR A 86 -0.25 -8.24 6.87
C THR A 86 -0.24 -7.02 7.79
#